data_AF-A0A5C8FEM8-F1
#
_entry.id   AF-A0A5C8FEM8-F1
#
_cell.length_a   1.000
_cell.length_b   1.000
_cell.length_c   1.000
_cell.angle_alpha   90.00
_cell.angle_beta   90.00
_cell.angle_gamma   90.00
#
_symmetry.space_group_name_H-M   'P 1'
#
loop_
_entity.id
_entity.type
_entity.pdbx_description
1 polymer ?
#
loop_
_entity_poly.entity_id
_entity_poly.type
_entity_poly.pdbx_seq_one_letter_code
_entity_poly.pdbx_strand_id
1 'polypeptide(L)'
;MIEANPTNIETYREKIDFLNQLADKSDYSSDKGKYYNLAIECYDKMIELNPNDAETYKGKADTYYKLADNSYSYSDEKYYNLAIECYDKAIELNPNDAETYKGKADAYSQFANKYFSHQYSKSDKEKYYNLAIECYDKAIELNPNDAETYKGKADAYSQFANKYFSHQYSKSDKEKYYNLAIECYDKAIELNPNDAETYKGKADAYSQFANKYFSHQYSKSDKEKYYNLAIKCYDKAIKLKPSAVSFILRRVVPYMS
;
A
#
# COMPACT_ATOMS: atom_id res chain seq x y z
N MET A 1 7.23 -23.40 -23.47
CA MET A 1 6.49 -23.47 -22.18
C MET A 1 7.36 -24.24 -21.22
N ILE A 2 7.55 -23.75 -19.99
CA ILE A 2 8.10 -24.59 -18.92
C ILE A 2 6.97 -25.54 -18.53
N GLU A 3 7.09 -26.82 -18.90
CA GLU A 3 6.17 -27.86 -18.42
C GLU A 3 6.54 -28.16 -16.97
N ALA A 4 5.65 -27.80 -16.03
CA ALA A 4 5.85 -28.11 -14.63
C ALA A 4 5.70 -29.63 -14.43
N ASN A 5 6.67 -30.23 -13.74
CA ASN A 5 6.59 -31.64 -13.37
C ASN A 5 5.62 -31.75 -12.19
N PRO A 6 4.53 -32.56 -12.29
CA PRO A 6 3.43 -32.57 -11.32
C PRO A 6 3.82 -32.95 -9.88
N THR A 7 5.03 -33.47 -9.66
CA THR A 7 5.53 -33.82 -8.32
C THR A 7 6.68 -32.95 -7.82
N ASN A 8 7.17 -32.01 -8.63
CA ASN A 8 8.32 -31.17 -8.27
C ASN A 8 7.91 -29.70 -8.05
N ILE A 9 7.86 -29.30 -6.77
CA ILE A 9 7.57 -27.93 -6.32
C ILE A 9 8.47 -26.89 -7.02
N GLU A 10 9.73 -27.21 -7.29
CA GLU A 10 10.67 -26.26 -7.87
C GLU A 10 10.28 -25.85 -9.30
N THR A 11 9.70 -26.78 -10.07
CA THR A 11 9.23 -26.45 -11.42
C THR A 11 8.02 -25.49 -11.42
N TYR A 12 7.23 -25.51 -10.34
CA TYR A 12 6.15 -24.53 -10.15
C TYR A 12 6.70 -23.16 -9.77
N ARG A 13 7.74 -23.09 -8.92
CA ARG A 13 8.43 -21.83 -8.58
C ARG A 13 9.02 -21.16 -9.81
N GLU A 14 9.78 -21.91 -10.61
CA GLU A 14 10.36 -21.38 -11.87
C GLU A 14 9.27 -20.86 -12.81
N LYS A 15 8.14 -21.58 -12.91
CA LYS A 15 7.01 -21.16 -13.73
C LYS A 15 6.34 -19.89 -13.18
N ILE A 16 6.17 -19.77 -11.87
CA ILE A 16 5.64 -18.57 -11.20
C ILE A 16 6.54 -17.37 -11.47
N ASP A 17 7.85 -17.52 -11.31
CA ASP A 17 8.82 -16.44 -11.58
C ASP A 17 8.74 -15.98 -13.03
N PHE A 18 8.65 -16.92 -13.97
CA PHE A 18 8.45 -16.60 -15.38
C PHE A 18 7.13 -15.85 -15.63
N LEU A 19 6.03 -16.30 -15.01
CA LEU A 19 4.72 -15.64 -15.14
C LEU A 19 4.71 -14.23 -14.54
N ASN A 20 5.35 -14.04 -13.38
CA ASN A 20 5.51 -12.72 -12.75
C ASN A 20 6.31 -11.78 -13.66
N GLN A 21 7.41 -12.24 -14.26
CA GLN A 21 8.17 -11.45 -15.23
C GLN A 21 7.34 -11.05 -16.46
N LEU A 22 6.46 -11.93 -16.95
CA LEU A 22 5.56 -11.61 -18.04
C LEU A 22 4.49 -10.58 -17.62
N ALA A 23 3.98 -10.67 -16.41
CA ALA A 23 3.05 -9.69 -15.86
C ALA A 23 3.72 -8.31 -15.72
N ASP A 24 4.95 -8.25 -15.22
CA ASP A 24 5.69 -7.00 -15.04
C ASP A 24 6.00 -6.30 -16.37
N LYS A 25 6.28 -7.09 -17.42
CA LYS A 25 6.55 -6.58 -18.79
C LYS A 25 5.30 -6.22 -19.57
N SER A 26 4.12 -6.63 -19.12
CA SER A 26 2.88 -6.38 -19.85
C SER A 26 2.42 -4.94 -19.67
N ASP A 27 2.09 -4.27 -20.78
CA ASP A 27 1.43 -2.96 -20.76
C ASP A 27 -0.09 -3.08 -20.53
N TYR A 28 -0.67 -4.25 -20.80
CA TYR A 28 -2.11 -4.48 -20.76
C TYR A 28 -2.54 -5.19 -19.47
N SER A 29 -3.50 -4.59 -18.74
CA SER A 29 -4.06 -5.15 -17.50
C SER A 29 -4.70 -6.54 -17.71
N SER A 30 -5.31 -6.80 -18.87
CA SER A 30 -5.86 -8.12 -19.22
C SER A 30 -4.81 -9.23 -19.22
N ASP A 31 -3.63 -8.93 -19.77
CA ASP A 31 -2.54 -9.89 -19.86
C ASP A 31 -1.91 -10.10 -18.48
N LYS A 32 -1.75 -9.04 -17.68
CA LYS A 32 -1.33 -9.15 -16.28
C LYS A 32 -2.26 -10.06 -15.49
N GLY A 33 -3.57 -9.82 -15.59
CA GLY A 33 -4.57 -10.64 -14.91
C GLY A 33 -4.52 -12.11 -15.32
N LYS A 34 -4.28 -12.39 -16.61
CA LYS A 34 -4.08 -13.77 -17.09
C LYS A 34 -2.86 -14.42 -16.46
N TYR A 35 -1.71 -13.73 -16.42
CA TYR A 35 -0.49 -14.29 -15.84
C TYR A 35 -0.61 -14.51 -14.33
N TYR A 36 -1.25 -13.59 -13.60
CA TYR A 36 -1.51 -13.77 -12.17
C TYR A 36 -2.44 -14.95 -11.90
N ASN A 37 -3.50 -15.15 -12.69
CA ASN A 37 -4.36 -16.33 -12.55
C ASN A 37 -3.58 -17.64 -12.77
N LEU A 38 -2.70 -17.68 -13.78
CA LEU A 38 -1.84 -18.85 -14.01
C LEU A 38 -0.83 -19.07 -12.86
N ALA A 39 -0.34 -18.01 -12.24
CA ALA A 39 0.56 -18.11 -11.08
C ALA A 39 -0.20 -18.64 -9.86
N ILE A 40 -1.43 -18.18 -9.63
CA ILE A 40 -2.33 -18.69 -8.58
C ILE A 40 -2.57 -20.20 -8.75
N GLU A 41 -2.83 -20.68 -9.97
CA GLU A 41 -2.97 -22.13 -10.24
C GLU A 41 -1.69 -22.92 -9.90
N CYS A 42 -0.51 -22.32 -10.11
CA CYS A 42 0.76 -22.95 -9.74
C CYS A 42 0.92 -22.99 -8.21
N TYR A 43 0.55 -21.93 -7.50
CA TYR A 43 0.51 -21.93 -6.04
C TYR A 43 -0.48 -22.96 -5.48
N ASP A 44 -1.64 -23.14 -6.11
CA ASP A 44 -2.59 -24.19 -5.71
C ASP A 44 -1.95 -25.58 -5.79
N LYS A 45 -1.17 -25.85 -6.85
CA LYS A 45 -0.41 -27.10 -6.96
C LYS A 45 0.70 -27.22 -5.93
N MET A 46 1.39 -26.13 -5.59
CA MET A 46 2.38 -26.15 -4.52
C MET A 46 1.74 -26.43 -3.15
N ILE A 47 0.56 -25.87 -2.88
CA ILE A 47 -0.21 -26.13 -1.65
C ILE A 47 -0.69 -27.58 -1.59
N GLU A 48 -1.15 -28.15 -2.71
CA GLU A 48 -1.50 -29.58 -2.79
C GLU A 48 -0.31 -30.49 -2.43
N LEU A 49 0.90 -30.11 -2.85
CA LEU A 49 2.13 -30.87 -2.58
C LEU A 49 2.70 -30.64 -1.17
N ASN A 50 2.59 -29.41 -0.65
CA ASN A 50 3.04 -29.05 0.69
C ASN A 50 2.10 -28.01 1.34
N PRO A 51 1.06 -28.46 2.08
CA PRO A 51 0.05 -27.56 2.66
C PRO A 51 0.53 -26.76 3.87
N ASN A 52 1.77 -26.97 4.35
CA ASN A 52 2.33 -26.26 5.50
C ASN A 52 3.45 -25.28 5.10
N ASP A 53 3.56 -24.94 3.81
CA ASP A 53 4.53 -23.97 3.33
C ASP A 53 4.00 -22.54 3.43
N ALA A 54 4.41 -21.81 4.47
CA ALA A 54 4.01 -20.42 4.70
C ALA A 54 4.34 -19.51 3.51
N GLU A 55 5.50 -19.70 2.86
CA GLU A 55 5.95 -18.86 1.75
C GLU A 55 5.06 -19.05 0.52
N THR A 56 4.57 -20.27 0.29
CA THR A 56 3.62 -20.55 -0.79
C THR A 56 2.30 -19.81 -0.57
N TYR A 57 1.78 -19.77 0.65
CA TYR A 57 0.55 -19.00 0.97
C TYR A 57 0.77 -17.49 0.83
N LYS A 58 1.90 -16.98 1.31
CA LYS A 58 2.29 -15.57 1.16
C LYS A 58 2.41 -15.18 -0.31
N GLY A 59 3.13 -15.95 -1.13
CA GLY A 59 3.28 -15.68 -2.55
C GLY A 59 1.93 -15.71 -3.30
N LYS A 60 1.03 -16.61 -2.90
CA LYS A 60 -0.35 -16.64 -3.41
C LYS A 60 -1.13 -15.38 -3.00
N ALA A 61 -0.99 -14.95 -1.75
CA ALA A 61 -1.60 -13.73 -1.22
C ALA A 61 -1.13 -12.49 -1.98
N ASP A 62 0.18 -12.33 -2.18
CA ASP A 62 0.79 -11.24 -2.97
C ASP A 62 0.22 -11.21 -4.40
N THR A 63 0.01 -12.39 -4.99
CA THR A 63 -0.54 -12.51 -6.34
C THR A 63 -2.01 -12.12 -6.41
N TYR A 64 -2.82 -12.50 -5.42
CA TYR A 64 -4.20 -12.01 -5.29
C TYR A 64 -4.25 -10.51 -5.06
N TYR A 65 -3.37 -9.96 -4.22
CA TYR A 65 -3.26 -8.53 -3.98
C TYR A 65 -2.92 -7.78 -5.27
N LYS A 66 -1.93 -8.24 -6.05
CA LYS A 66 -1.60 -7.66 -7.36
C LYS A 66 -2.78 -7.75 -8.33
N LEU A 67 -3.50 -8.87 -8.35
CA LEU A 67 -4.68 -9.03 -9.20
C LEU A 67 -5.78 -8.04 -8.81
N ALA A 68 -5.98 -7.82 -7.50
CA ALA A 68 -6.92 -6.84 -6.98
C ALA A 68 -6.48 -5.40 -7.32
N ASP A 69 -5.20 -5.10 -7.22
CA ASP A 69 -4.69 -3.75 -7.47
C ASP A 69 -4.72 -3.37 -8.97
N ASN A 70 -4.57 -4.35 -9.87
CA ASN A 70 -4.60 -4.16 -11.32
C ASN A 70 -6.01 -4.15 -11.93
N SER A 71 -7.03 -4.56 -11.17
CA SER A 71 -8.42 -4.61 -11.64
C SER A 71 -9.14 -3.28 -11.37
N TYR A 72 -10.08 -2.93 -12.24
CA TYR A 72 -10.93 -1.73 -12.16
C TYR A 72 -12.40 -2.12 -11.97
N SER A 73 -12.67 -3.27 -11.34
CA SER A 73 -13.98 -3.92 -11.36
C SER A 73 -14.50 -4.20 -9.96
N TYR A 74 -15.76 -4.60 -9.84
CA TYR A 74 -16.32 -5.05 -8.57
C TYR A 74 -15.64 -6.34 -8.04
N SER A 75 -14.89 -7.04 -8.89
CA SER A 75 -14.17 -8.27 -8.54
C SER A 75 -12.99 -8.08 -7.59
N ASP A 76 -12.44 -6.88 -7.43
CA ASP A 76 -11.28 -6.68 -6.54
C ASP A 76 -11.62 -6.90 -5.04
N GLU A 77 -12.88 -6.80 -4.60
CA GLU A 77 -13.28 -7.11 -3.21
C GLU A 77 -12.99 -8.57 -2.91
N LYS A 78 -13.38 -9.45 -3.83
CA LYS A 78 -13.12 -10.88 -3.74
C LYS A 78 -11.61 -11.13 -3.68
N TYR A 79 -10.81 -10.46 -4.50
CA TYR A 79 -9.37 -10.67 -4.55
C TYR A 79 -8.65 -10.12 -3.31
N TYR A 80 -9.06 -8.98 -2.76
CA TYR A 80 -8.54 -8.49 -1.48
C TYR A 80 -8.87 -9.46 -0.34
N ASN A 81 -10.10 -9.97 -0.26
CA ASN A 81 -10.47 -10.96 0.75
C ASN A 81 -9.66 -12.25 0.61
N LEU A 82 -9.50 -12.78 -0.60
CA LEU A 82 -8.67 -13.96 -0.86
C LEU A 82 -7.18 -13.74 -0.51
N ALA A 83 -6.66 -12.54 -0.77
CA ALA A 83 -5.31 -12.17 -0.35
C ALA A 83 -5.19 -12.20 1.18
N ILE A 84 -6.12 -11.56 1.88
CA ILE A 84 -6.16 -11.52 3.36
C ILE A 84 -6.24 -12.93 3.95
N GLU A 85 -7.10 -13.81 3.41
CA GLU A 85 -7.21 -15.22 3.85
C GLU A 85 -5.90 -15.99 3.64
N CYS A 86 -5.21 -15.78 2.51
CA CYS A 86 -3.93 -16.43 2.25
C CYS A 86 -2.83 -15.88 3.18
N TYR A 87 -2.79 -14.57 3.45
CA TYR A 87 -1.87 -14.01 4.45
C TYR A 87 -2.17 -14.54 5.85
N ASP A 88 -3.44 -14.69 6.23
CA ASP A 88 -3.81 -15.29 7.52
C ASP A 88 -3.26 -16.70 7.66
N LYS A 89 -3.34 -17.51 6.60
CA LYS A 89 -2.73 -18.84 6.59
C LYS A 89 -1.21 -18.81 6.64
N ALA A 90 -0.57 -17.89 5.93
CA ALA A 90 0.88 -17.71 6.01
C ALA A 90 1.33 -17.30 7.42
N ILE A 91 0.60 -16.40 8.09
CA ILE A 91 0.87 -15.97 9.48
C ILE A 91 0.63 -17.12 10.47
N GLU A 92 -0.42 -17.91 10.30
CA GLU A 92 -0.68 -19.09 11.14
C GLU A 92 0.48 -20.09 11.09
N LEU A 93 1.06 -20.30 9.91
CA LEU A 93 2.19 -21.20 9.69
C LEU A 93 3.53 -20.58 10.11
N ASN A 94 3.71 -19.27 9.95
CA ASN A 94 4.91 -18.53 10.33
C ASN A 94 4.58 -17.15 10.93
N PRO A 95 4.33 -17.06 12.25
CA PRO A 95 3.90 -15.83 12.91
C PRO A 95 5.00 -14.78 13.11
N ASN A 96 6.24 -15.07 12.70
CA ASN A 96 7.37 -14.15 12.84
C ASN A 96 7.83 -13.55 11.51
N ASP A 97 7.08 -13.76 10.43
CA ASP A 97 7.39 -13.15 9.14
C ASP A 97 6.83 -11.72 9.03
N ALA A 98 7.72 -10.74 9.20
CA ALA A 98 7.38 -9.33 9.07
C ALA A 98 6.81 -8.97 7.69
N GLU A 99 7.28 -9.61 6.63
CA GLU A 99 6.86 -9.29 5.25
C GLU A 99 5.41 -9.72 5.00
N THR A 100 5.01 -10.88 5.52
CA THR A 100 3.60 -11.34 5.47
C THR A 100 2.66 -10.37 6.20
N TYR A 101 3.05 -9.84 7.38
CA TYR A 101 2.25 -8.83 8.08
C TYR A 101 2.15 -7.52 7.29
N LYS A 102 3.26 -7.06 6.70
CA LYS A 102 3.28 -5.88 5.82
C LYS A 102 2.34 -6.09 4.62
N GLY A 103 2.45 -7.22 3.91
CA GLY A 103 1.61 -7.53 2.75
C GLY A 103 0.12 -7.57 3.10
N LYS A 104 -0.22 -8.12 4.28
CA LYS A 104 -1.59 -8.09 4.81
C LYS A 104 -2.07 -6.67 5.12
N ALA A 105 -1.20 -5.84 5.68
CA ALA A 105 -1.48 -4.43 5.96
C ALA A 105 -1.75 -3.63 4.68
N ASP A 106 -0.93 -3.84 3.64
CA ASP A 106 -1.11 -3.27 2.30
C ASP A 106 -2.48 -3.67 1.72
N ALA A 107 -2.84 -4.95 1.81
CA ALA A 107 -4.13 -5.46 1.34
C ALA A 107 -5.31 -4.79 2.07
N TYR A 108 -5.29 -4.67 3.40
CA TYR A 108 -6.33 -3.97 4.15
C TYR A 108 -6.41 -2.48 3.81
N SER A 109 -5.26 -1.80 3.71
CA SER A 109 -5.20 -0.37 3.40
C SER A 109 -5.79 -0.07 2.01
N GLN A 110 -5.40 -0.85 1.00
CA GLN A 110 -5.88 -0.68 -0.36
C GLN A 110 -7.33 -1.11 -0.52
N PHE A 111 -7.76 -2.17 0.18
CA PHE A 111 -9.16 -2.55 0.25
C PHE A 111 -10.00 -1.40 0.83
N ALA A 112 -9.58 -0.82 1.96
CA ALA A 112 -10.22 0.36 2.55
C ALA A 112 -10.27 1.57 1.57
N ASN A 113 -9.19 1.79 0.82
CA ASN A 113 -9.06 2.90 -0.09
C ASN A 113 -9.91 2.76 -1.37
N LYS A 114 -9.91 1.60 -2.02
CA LYS A 114 -10.61 1.38 -3.29
C LYS A 114 -12.10 1.07 -3.10
N TYR A 115 -12.46 0.22 -2.14
CA TYR A 115 -13.83 -0.30 -2.05
C TYR A 115 -14.80 0.62 -1.33
N PHE A 116 -14.35 1.23 -0.24
CA PHE A 116 -15.22 2.01 0.62
C PHE A 116 -15.38 3.46 0.13
N SER A 117 -15.26 3.72 -1.19
CA SER A 117 -15.58 5.03 -1.80
C SER A 117 -17.03 5.13 -2.27
N HIS A 118 -17.70 4.01 -2.58
CA HIS A 118 -18.97 4.07 -3.32
C HIS A 118 -20.19 3.42 -2.65
N GLN A 119 -20.05 2.46 -1.70
CA GLN A 119 -21.21 1.66 -1.27
C GLN A 119 -21.32 1.27 0.22
N TYR A 120 -20.35 1.61 1.07
CA TYR A 120 -20.28 1.05 2.44
C TYR A 120 -20.32 2.08 3.57
N SER A 121 -20.71 1.61 4.76
CA SER A 121 -20.75 2.42 5.97
C SER A 121 -19.36 2.90 6.37
N LYS A 122 -19.30 4.14 6.86
CA LYS A 122 -18.10 4.77 7.43
C LYS A 122 -17.40 3.90 8.48
N SER A 123 -18.16 3.11 9.25
CA SER A 123 -17.66 2.20 10.29
C SER A 123 -16.76 1.10 9.72
N ASP A 124 -17.12 0.58 8.56
CA ASP A 124 -16.47 -0.60 7.99
C ASP A 124 -15.08 -0.25 7.49
N LYS A 125 -14.97 0.92 6.84
CA LYS A 125 -13.69 1.43 6.38
C LYS A 125 -12.73 1.74 7.54
N GLU A 126 -13.23 2.09 8.72
CA GLU A 126 -12.40 2.52 9.86
C GLU A 126 -11.77 1.30 10.49
N LYS A 127 -12.59 0.26 10.63
CA LYS A 127 -12.15 -1.08 10.95
C LYS A 127 -11.00 -1.52 10.03
N TYR A 128 -11.12 -1.37 8.70
CA TYR A 128 -10.05 -1.83 7.80
C TYR A 128 -8.76 -1.01 7.87
N TYR A 129 -8.81 0.32 8.06
CA TYR A 129 -7.56 1.07 8.31
C TYR A 129 -6.93 0.71 9.66
N ASN A 130 -7.74 0.51 10.71
CA ASN A 130 -7.23 0.08 12.01
C ASN A 130 -6.56 -1.30 11.90
N LEU A 131 -7.19 -2.26 11.21
CA LEU A 131 -6.59 -3.56 10.93
C LEU A 131 -5.28 -3.45 10.12
N ALA A 132 -5.22 -2.54 9.13
CA ALA A 132 -3.98 -2.27 8.41
C ALA A 132 -2.89 -1.74 9.34
N ILE A 133 -3.22 -0.75 10.18
CA ILE A 133 -2.29 -0.14 11.14
C ILE A 133 -1.76 -1.18 12.14
N GLU A 134 -2.63 -2.05 12.68
CA GLU A 134 -2.23 -3.14 13.57
C GLU A 134 -1.27 -4.12 12.90
N CYS A 135 -1.53 -4.48 11.64
CA CYS A 135 -0.63 -5.34 10.87
C CYS A 135 0.72 -4.67 10.59
N TYR A 136 0.73 -3.37 10.25
CA TYR A 136 1.98 -2.61 10.11
C TYR A 136 2.75 -2.52 11.43
N ASP A 137 2.06 -2.30 12.55
CA ASP A 137 2.69 -2.29 13.88
C ASP A 137 3.35 -3.63 14.19
N LYS A 138 2.69 -4.74 13.85
CA LYS A 138 3.29 -6.06 14.02
C LYS A 138 4.49 -6.30 13.10
N ALA A 139 4.42 -5.87 11.84
CA ALA A 139 5.54 -5.93 10.92
C ALA A 139 6.74 -5.10 11.41
N ILE A 140 6.51 -3.90 11.95
CA ILE A 140 7.54 -3.03 12.54
C ILE A 140 8.13 -3.66 13.81
N GLU A 141 7.31 -4.27 14.66
CA GLU A 141 7.78 -4.98 15.86
C GLU A 141 8.76 -6.10 15.49
N LEU A 142 8.46 -6.85 14.42
CA LEU A 142 9.29 -7.95 13.92
C LEU A 142 10.52 -7.45 13.14
N ASN A 143 10.39 -6.35 12.40
CA ASN A 143 11.48 -5.75 11.62
C ASN A 143 11.45 -4.20 11.70
N PRO A 144 12.08 -3.60 12.73
CA PRO A 144 12.02 -2.16 12.97
C PRO A 144 12.89 -1.32 12.03
N ASN A 145 13.64 -1.95 11.11
CA ASN A 145 14.50 -1.26 10.15
C ASN A 145 13.95 -1.30 8.73
N ASP A 146 12.72 -1.79 8.53
CA ASP A 146 12.08 -1.77 7.21
C ASP A 146 11.43 -0.41 6.91
N ALA A 147 12.14 0.40 6.12
CA ALA A 147 11.66 1.70 5.65
C ALA A 147 10.33 1.59 4.87
N GLU A 148 10.11 0.50 4.15
CA GLU A 148 8.92 0.33 3.31
C GLU A 148 7.67 0.09 4.16
N THR A 149 7.78 -0.68 5.24
CA THR A 149 6.70 -0.86 6.22
C THR A 149 6.30 0.47 6.87
N TYR A 150 7.27 1.30 7.27
CA TYR A 150 6.97 2.65 7.80
C TYR A 150 6.27 3.54 6.77
N LYS A 151 6.71 3.50 5.52
CA LYS A 151 6.07 4.24 4.42
C LYS A 151 4.64 3.76 4.19
N GLY A 152 4.40 2.45 4.12
CA GLY A 152 3.06 1.87 3.96
C GLY A 152 2.12 2.28 5.09
N LYS A 153 2.61 2.27 6.34
CA LYS A 153 1.87 2.78 7.51
C LYS A 153 1.55 4.28 7.39
N ALA A 154 2.52 5.08 6.92
CA ALA A 154 2.32 6.51 6.68
C ALA A 154 1.26 6.79 5.60
N ASP A 155 1.28 6.02 4.51
CA ASP A 155 0.28 6.05 3.45
C ASP A 155 -1.11 5.69 3.99
N ALA A 156 -1.22 4.65 4.81
CA ALA A 156 -2.47 4.25 5.45
C ALA A 156 -3.04 5.37 6.34
N TYR A 157 -2.22 5.98 7.21
CA TYR A 157 -2.65 7.12 8.03
C TYR A 157 -3.07 8.33 7.19
N SER A 158 -2.30 8.65 6.15
CA SER A 158 -2.63 9.76 5.25
C SER A 158 -3.96 9.52 4.54
N GLN A 159 -4.18 8.33 3.98
CA GLN A 159 -5.43 7.97 3.30
C GLN A 159 -6.63 7.92 4.27
N PHE A 160 -6.41 7.39 5.47
CA PHE A 160 -7.39 7.43 6.55
C PHE A 160 -7.75 8.88 6.89
N ALA A 161 -6.76 9.76 7.04
CA ALA A 161 -6.97 11.18 7.30
C ALA A 161 -7.67 11.92 6.14
N ASN A 162 -7.48 11.49 4.89
CA ASN A 162 -8.07 12.15 3.73
C ASN A 162 -9.54 11.84 3.53
N LYS A 163 -9.92 10.55 3.55
CA LYS A 163 -11.23 10.12 3.05
C LYS A 163 -12.33 10.13 4.13
N TYR A 164 -11.97 10.40 5.40
CA TYR A 164 -12.90 10.39 6.54
C TYR A 164 -13.66 11.68 6.86
N PHE A 165 -13.36 12.81 6.22
CA PHE A 165 -13.86 14.10 6.73
C PHE A 165 -14.59 14.95 5.70
N SER A 166 -15.80 14.54 5.31
CA SER A 166 -16.77 15.47 4.74
C SER A 166 -17.58 16.22 5.83
N HIS A 167 -18.06 15.63 6.95
CA HIS A 167 -18.93 16.43 7.85
C HIS A 167 -19.00 16.17 9.39
N GLN A 168 -18.20 15.31 10.07
CA GLN A 168 -18.52 14.98 11.49
C GLN A 168 -17.41 14.73 12.55
N TYR A 169 -16.11 14.93 12.31
CA TYR A 169 -15.10 14.81 13.39
C TYR A 169 -14.51 16.15 13.81
N SER A 170 -14.00 16.15 15.04
CA SER A 170 -13.23 17.24 15.61
C SER A 170 -11.93 17.48 14.83
N LYS A 171 -11.58 18.76 14.71
CA LYS A 171 -10.30 19.26 14.17
C LYS A 171 -9.08 18.49 14.71
N SER A 172 -9.13 18.15 16.00
CA SER A 172 -8.04 17.47 16.74
C SER A 172 -7.71 16.09 16.19
N ASP A 173 -8.71 15.32 15.75
CA ASP A 173 -8.50 13.97 15.22
C ASP A 173 -7.80 13.99 13.86
N LYS A 174 -8.09 15.00 13.02
CA LYS A 174 -7.42 15.14 11.72
C LYS A 174 -5.94 15.38 11.89
N GLU A 175 -5.61 16.34 12.73
CA GLU A 175 -4.23 16.74 13.01
C GLU A 175 -3.44 15.57 13.60
N LYS A 176 -4.07 14.78 14.48
CA LYS A 176 -3.48 13.54 15.00
C LYS A 176 -3.05 12.59 13.88
N TYR A 177 -3.93 12.20 12.96
CA TYR A 177 -3.58 11.22 11.93
C TYR A 177 -2.61 11.76 10.87
N TYR A 178 -2.69 13.04 10.54
CA TYR A 178 -1.67 13.65 9.68
C TYR A 178 -0.31 13.69 10.37
N ASN A 179 -0.23 14.04 11.65
CA ASN A 179 1.03 14.02 12.40
C ASN A 179 1.61 12.60 12.48
N LEU A 180 0.78 11.60 12.76
CA LEU A 180 1.20 10.18 12.74
C LEU A 180 1.73 9.75 11.37
N ALA A 181 1.09 10.18 10.28
CA ALA A 181 1.59 9.93 8.93
C ALA A 181 2.97 10.58 8.72
N ILE A 182 3.12 11.85 9.11
CA ILE A 182 4.39 12.58 8.98
C ILE A 182 5.51 11.93 9.79
N GLU A 183 5.24 11.49 11.02
CA GLU A 183 6.20 10.76 11.86
C GLU A 183 6.66 9.45 11.21
N CYS A 184 5.71 8.67 10.66
CA CYS A 184 6.04 7.43 9.95
C CYS A 184 6.86 7.71 8.67
N TYR A 185 6.52 8.75 7.91
CA TYR A 185 7.33 9.18 6.76
C TYR A 185 8.73 9.61 7.17
N ASP A 186 8.87 10.35 8.27
CA ASP A 186 10.18 10.75 8.79
C ASP A 186 11.01 9.54 9.17
N LYS A 187 10.41 8.52 9.80
CA LYS A 187 11.13 7.28 10.11
C LYS A 187 11.53 6.50 8.86
N ALA A 188 10.65 6.41 7.86
CA ALA A 188 10.97 5.80 6.57
C ALA A 188 12.13 6.53 5.86
N ILE A 189 12.15 7.87 5.90
CA ILE A 189 13.23 8.70 5.32
C ILE A 189 14.54 8.53 6.10
N GLU A 190 14.48 8.42 7.43
CA GLU A 190 15.65 8.17 8.28
C GLU A 190 16.32 6.84 7.88
N LEU A 191 15.51 5.80 7.69
CA LEU A 191 15.97 4.46 7.30
C LEU A 191 16.40 4.38 5.83
N ASN A 192 15.71 5.09 4.93
CA ASN A 192 16.05 5.16 3.50
C ASN A 192 15.94 6.59 2.94
N PRO A 193 17.01 7.41 3.06
CA PRO A 193 17.01 8.81 2.64
C PRO A 193 17.06 9.02 1.12
N ASN A 194 17.11 7.95 0.33
CA ASN A 194 17.14 8.01 -1.13
C ASN A 194 15.82 7.55 -1.78
N ASP A 195 14.79 7.19 -0.99
CA ASP A 195 13.49 6.87 -1.57
C ASP A 195 12.70 8.13 -1.94
N ALA A 196 12.71 8.46 -3.23
CA ALA A 196 11.96 9.57 -3.79
C ALA A 196 10.45 9.46 -3.56
N GLU A 197 9.89 8.25 -3.56
CA GLU A 197 8.45 8.03 -3.38
C GLU A 197 8.02 8.36 -1.94
N THR A 198 8.84 8.04 -0.93
CA THR A 198 8.58 8.42 0.47
C THR A 198 8.56 9.94 0.64
N TYR A 199 9.50 10.68 0.04
CA TYR A 199 9.47 12.16 0.06
C TYR A 199 8.22 12.71 -0.63
N LYS A 200 7.80 12.12 -1.75
CA LYS A 200 6.57 12.51 -2.44
C LYS A 200 5.32 12.20 -1.59
N GLY A 201 5.26 11.05 -0.92
CA GLY A 201 4.15 10.69 -0.03
C GLY A 201 4.04 11.66 1.15
N LYS A 202 5.17 12.03 1.75
CA LYS A 202 5.23 13.06 2.78
C LYS A 202 4.75 14.43 2.27
N ALA A 203 5.15 14.80 1.06
CA ALA A 203 4.73 16.05 0.42
C ALA A 203 3.22 16.09 0.15
N ASP A 204 2.65 14.99 -0.31
CA ASP A 204 1.21 14.83 -0.50
C ASP A 204 0.46 15.00 0.81
N ALA A 205 0.92 14.36 1.89
CA ALA A 205 0.31 14.46 3.22
C ALA A 205 0.30 15.92 3.71
N TYR A 206 1.40 16.66 3.58
CA TYR A 206 1.43 18.09 3.90
C TYR A 206 0.48 18.92 3.03
N SER A 207 0.44 18.65 1.72
CA SER A 207 -0.43 19.38 0.78
C SER A 207 -1.90 19.15 1.07
N GLN A 208 -2.27 17.91 1.43
CA GLN A 208 -3.63 17.52 1.75
C GLN A 208 -4.06 18.06 3.11
N PHE A 209 -3.17 18.00 4.11
CA PHE A 209 -3.39 18.66 5.39
C PHE A 209 -3.66 20.15 5.18
N ALA A 210 -2.81 20.83 4.41
CA ALA A 210 -2.97 22.25 4.12
C ALA A 210 -4.30 22.58 3.41
N ASN A 211 -4.65 21.82 2.37
CA ASN A 211 -5.89 22.02 1.61
C ASN A 211 -7.15 21.81 2.45
N LYS A 212 -7.20 20.75 3.24
CA LYS A 212 -8.42 20.31 3.92
C LYS A 212 -8.60 20.91 5.31
N TYR A 213 -7.52 21.42 5.90
CA TYR A 213 -7.53 22.01 7.24
C TYR A 213 -7.71 23.53 7.20
N PHE A 214 -7.17 24.25 6.20
CA PHE A 214 -7.19 25.71 6.16
C PHE A 214 -8.23 26.33 5.20
N SER A 215 -9.13 25.54 4.60
CA SER A 215 -10.05 26.03 3.54
C SER A 215 -11.18 26.96 4.00
N HIS A 216 -11.48 27.08 5.30
CA HIS A 216 -12.68 27.81 5.73
C HIS A 216 -12.55 28.88 6.82
N GLN A 217 -11.54 28.91 7.72
CA GLN A 217 -11.52 29.91 8.83
C GLN A 217 -10.13 30.28 9.40
N TYR A 218 -9.02 30.14 8.66
CA TYR A 218 -7.68 30.24 9.27
C TYR A 218 -6.72 31.24 8.60
N SER A 219 -5.68 31.61 9.35
CA SER A 219 -4.58 32.44 8.91
C SER A 219 -3.91 31.85 7.66
N LYS A 220 -3.83 32.65 6.61
CA LYS A 220 -3.06 32.38 5.38
C LYS A 220 -1.63 31.89 5.69
N SER A 221 -1.05 32.32 6.81
CA SER A 221 0.32 31.94 7.24
C SER A 221 0.49 30.44 7.52
N ASP A 222 -0.51 29.79 8.13
CA ASP A 222 -0.37 28.38 8.53
C ASP A 222 -0.53 27.46 7.32
N LYS A 223 -1.46 27.78 6.41
CA LYS A 223 -1.58 27.09 5.11
C LYS A 223 -0.27 27.17 4.33
N GLU A 224 0.32 28.37 4.28
CA GLU A 224 1.59 28.62 3.57
C GLU A 224 2.76 27.86 4.19
N LYS A 225 2.83 27.76 5.52
CA LYS A 225 3.85 26.94 6.21
C LYS A 225 3.85 25.49 5.71
N TYR A 226 2.69 24.83 5.65
CA TYR A 226 2.61 23.42 5.25
C TYR A 226 2.84 23.22 3.75
N TYR A 227 2.41 24.17 2.91
CA TYR A 227 2.78 24.15 1.50
C TYR A 227 4.29 24.30 1.28
N ASN A 228 4.95 25.17 2.03
CA ASN A 228 6.41 25.30 1.97
C ASN A 228 7.11 24.00 2.41
N LEU A 229 6.57 23.29 3.40
CA LEU A 229 7.08 21.95 3.79
C LEU A 229 6.86 20.91 2.69
N ALA A 230 5.68 20.90 2.05
CA ALA A 230 5.39 20.02 0.92
C ALA A 230 6.36 20.26 -0.25
N ILE A 231 6.56 21.52 -0.62
CA ILE A 231 7.49 21.98 -1.68
C ILE A 231 8.91 21.47 -1.43
N LYS A 232 9.42 21.61 -0.20
CA LYS A 232 10.75 21.08 0.17
C LYS A 232 10.85 19.57 -0.02
N CYS A 233 9.80 18.83 0.35
CA CYS A 233 9.76 17.38 0.17
C CYS A 233 9.70 17.02 -1.33
N TYR A 234 8.88 17.71 -2.14
CA TYR A 234 8.85 17.52 -3.59
C TYR A 234 10.18 17.84 -4.25
N ASP A 235 10.86 18.92 -3.84
CA ASP A 235 12.19 19.27 -4.37
C ASP A 235 13.19 18.14 -4.13
N LYS A 236 13.15 17.54 -2.94
CA LYS A 236 13.99 16.40 -2.60
C LYS A 236 13.62 15.16 -3.43
N ALA A 237 12.33 14.86 -3.61
CA ALA A 237 11.86 13.77 -4.46
C ALA A 237 12.30 13.95 -5.93
N ILE A 238 12.14 15.15 -6.49
CA ILE A 238 12.56 15.49 -7.87
C ILE A 238 14.07 15.37 -8.01
N LYS A 239 14.85 15.83 -7.01
CA LYS A 239 16.31 15.69 -7.03
C LYS A 239 16.75 14.23 -7.07
N LEU A 240 16.04 13.35 -6.36
CA LEU A 240 16.31 11.91 -6.34
C LEU A 240 15.84 11.20 -7.62
N LYS A 241 14.73 11.66 -8.23
CA LYS A 241 14.16 11.07 -9.45
C LYS A 241 13.67 12.15 -10.43
N PRO A 242 14.60 12.81 -11.18
CA PRO A 242 14.27 13.96 -12.03
C PRO A 242 13.33 13.64 -13.21
N SER A 243 13.33 12.38 -13.65
CA SER A 243 12.47 11.92 -14.76
C SER A 243 11.00 11.72 -14.36
N ALA A 244 10.66 11.77 -13.08
CA ALA A 244 9.29 11.61 -12.60
C ALA A 244 8.48 12.90 -12.80
N VAL A 245 7.88 13.05 -13.98
CA VAL A 245 7.00 14.19 -14.33
C VAL A 245 5.87 14.39 -13.31
N SER A 246 5.36 13.30 -12.72
CA SER A 246 4.33 13.35 -11.68
C SER A 246 4.75 14.16 -10.45
N PHE A 247 6.03 14.15 -10.07
CA PHE A 247 6.54 14.91 -8.93
C PHE A 247 6.59 16.40 -9.23
N ILE A 248 6.98 16.75 -10.46
CA ILE A 248 7.03 18.13 -10.96
C ILE A 248 5.61 18.71 -11.02
N LEU A 249 4.64 17.95 -11.53
CA LEU A 249 3.24 18.39 -11.57
C LEU A 249 2.68 18.60 -10.17
N ARG A 250 2.89 17.64 -9.25
CA ARG A 250 2.40 17.73 -7.87
C ARG A 250 3.03 18.86 -7.07
N ARG A 251 4.28 19.22 -7.37
CA ARG A 251 4.96 20.38 -6.78
C ARG A 251 4.21 21.70 -6.98
N VAL A 252 3.51 21.88 -8.10
CA VAL A 252 2.84 23.15 -8.46
C VAL A 252 1.44 23.25 -7.84
N VAL A 253 0.82 22.12 -7.50
CA VAL A 253 -0.54 22.03 -6.93
C VAL A 253 -0.78 22.92 -5.71
N PRO A 254 0.14 23.03 -4.73
CA PRO A 254 0.02 23.96 -3.60
C PRO A 254 -0.28 25.43 -3.99
N TYR A 255 0.10 25.89 -5.19
CA TYR A 255 -0.12 27.26 -5.64
C TYR A 255 -1.39 27.46 -6.48
N MET A 256 -2.06 26.38 -6.89
CA MET A 256 -3.25 26.45 -7.76
C MET A 256 -4.58 26.41 -6.96
N SER A 257 -4.53 26.41 -5.63
CA SER A 257 -5.66 26.14 -4.71
C SER A 257 -5.81 27.15 -3.57
#